data_AF-A0A5E4E8Z4-F1
#
_entry.id   AF-A0A5E4E8Z4-F1
#
_cell.length_a   1.000
_cell.length_b   1.000
_cell.length_c   1.000
_cell.angle_alpha   90.00
_cell.angle_beta   90.00
_cell.angle_gamma   90.00
#
_symmetry.space_group_name_H-M   'P 1'
#
loop_
_entity.id
_entity.type
_entity.pdbx_description
1 polymer ?
#
loop_
_entity_poly.entity_id
_entity_poly.type
_entity_poly.pdbx_seq_one_letter_code
_entity_poly.pdbx_strand_id
1 'polypeptide(L)'
;MEDQKQQQQQSSNNNNANGPLETTRAERAVWLMKCPPLVAKSLKPDASSTSASASSPSDQQSSRPVAKVVLSIDPLNSNDDSSSPQFTMELAATESGNMPKCYSLDMSKDFIPMSVFSELSQGKLSVEGKILNKFDMKPHNENLENYGKLCRERTKKYMKNRKIQVIDNDNGAHMRPMPGMIGFIAPGPSEKKKMPTKGSDTKRTRRDRGEMEAIMFKLFERQPNWTLRQLIQETDQPEQFLKDILKELCVYNNKGASQGTYELKPEYRKSVEEPTPE
;
A
#
# COMPACT_ATOMS: atom_id res chain seq x y z
N MET A 1 64.39 19.69 -35.52
CA MET A 1 63.70 20.94 -35.17
C MET A 1 62.23 20.61 -34.99
N GLU A 2 61.87 19.85 -33.95
CA GLU A 2 61.84 20.28 -32.54
C GLU A 2 60.80 21.41 -32.41
N ASP A 3 59.78 21.31 -31.56
CA ASP A 3 59.93 20.99 -30.16
C ASP A 3 58.76 20.21 -29.55
N GLN A 4 59.16 19.25 -28.72
CA GLN A 4 58.38 18.68 -27.64
C GLN A 4 58.11 19.74 -26.57
N LYS A 5 56.96 19.67 -25.90
CA LYS A 5 56.93 20.08 -24.49
C LYS A 5 56.19 19.05 -23.65
N GLN A 6 57.00 18.39 -22.83
CA GLN A 6 56.63 17.42 -21.82
C GLN A 6 55.97 18.08 -20.59
N GLN A 7 55.09 17.28 -19.98
CA GLN A 7 54.86 17.09 -18.54
C GLN A 7 54.48 18.29 -17.67
N GLN A 8 53.32 18.16 -17.01
CA GLN A 8 53.34 18.13 -15.55
C GLN A 8 52.24 17.22 -14.99
N GLN A 9 52.68 16.13 -14.35
CA GLN A 9 51.92 15.41 -13.34
C GLN A 9 51.59 16.37 -12.19
N GLN A 10 50.32 16.48 -11.83
CA GLN A 10 49.92 16.93 -10.50
C GLN A 10 49.00 15.87 -9.90
N SER A 11 49.61 15.05 -9.04
CA SER A 11 48.95 14.22 -8.05
C SER A 11 48.10 15.11 -7.16
N SER A 12 46.80 15.14 -7.41
CA SER A 12 45.82 15.73 -6.50
C SER A 12 45.03 14.60 -5.86
N ASN A 13 45.44 14.27 -4.64
CA ASN A 13 44.74 13.38 -3.73
C ASN A 13 43.41 14.03 -3.33
N ASN A 14 42.38 13.82 -4.12
CA ASN A 14 41.01 14.19 -3.77
C ASN A 14 40.23 12.90 -3.51
N ASN A 15 39.97 12.62 -2.23
CA ASN A 15 38.98 11.66 -1.77
C ASN A 15 37.57 12.16 -2.10
N ASN A 16 37.28 12.25 -3.40
CA ASN A 16 35.94 12.40 -3.93
C ASN A 16 35.61 11.04 -4.57
N ALA A 17 34.49 10.44 -4.16
CA ALA A 17 33.89 9.28 -4.82
C ALA A 17 33.32 9.62 -6.23
N ASN A 18 33.98 10.54 -6.94
CA ASN A 18 33.68 11.03 -8.28
C ASN A 18 34.86 10.71 -9.20
N GLY A 19 35.23 9.43 -9.28
CA GLY A 19 36.18 8.97 -10.30
C GLY A 19 35.56 9.09 -11.70
N PRO A 20 36.36 9.30 -12.77
CA PRO A 20 35.86 9.29 -14.13
C PRO A 20 35.22 7.94 -14.46
N LEU A 21 34.04 7.99 -15.08
CA LEU A 21 33.32 6.80 -15.53
C LEU A 21 34.07 6.16 -16.71
N GLU A 22 34.47 4.89 -16.56
CA GLU A 22 35.12 4.17 -17.66
C GLU A 22 34.09 3.76 -18.72
N THR A 23 34.26 4.21 -19.96
CA THR A 23 33.31 3.99 -21.07
C THR A 23 33.83 3.05 -22.16
N THR A 24 34.94 2.34 -21.91
CA THR A 24 35.63 1.48 -22.89
C THR A 24 34.73 0.40 -23.49
N ARG A 25 33.72 -0.06 -22.76
CA ARG A 25 32.77 -1.09 -23.20
C ARG A 25 31.37 -0.55 -23.47
N ALA A 26 31.19 0.77 -23.56
CA ALA A 26 29.86 1.39 -23.71
C ALA A 26 29.08 0.91 -24.94
N GLU A 27 29.76 0.56 -26.04
CA GLU A 27 29.13 0.06 -27.27
C GLU A 27 28.99 -1.47 -27.32
N ARG A 28 29.40 -2.19 -26.28
CA ARG A 28 29.28 -3.65 -26.23
C ARG A 28 27.81 -4.06 -26.17
N ALA A 29 27.38 -4.95 -27.06
CA ALA A 29 26.04 -5.53 -27.01
C ALA A 29 25.96 -6.58 -25.89
N VAL A 30 24.93 -6.45 -25.04
CA VAL A 30 24.66 -7.35 -23.92
C VAL A 30 23.21 -7.85 -24.02
N TRP A 31 22.98 -9.10 -23.60
CA TRP A 31 21.63 -9.66 -23.48
C TRP A 31 21.15 -9.59 -22.04
N LEU A 32 19.89 -9.19 -21.86
CA LEU A 32 19.22 -9.20 -20.58
C LEU A 32 18.23 -10.36 -20.55
N MET A 33 18.31 -11.21 -19.54
CA MET A 33 17.38 -12.33 -19.39
C MET A 33 16.72 -12.30 -18.02
N LYS A 34 15.40 -12.30 -18.00
CA LYS A 34 14.60 -12.53 -16.80
C LYS A 34 14.41 -14.02 -16.63
N CYS A 35 14.93 -14.58 -15.54
CA CYS A 35 14.81 -16.01 -15.23
C CYS A 35 14.06 -16.28 -13.92
N PRO A 36 13.38 -17.44 -13.78
CA PRO A 36 12.82 -17.86 -12.50
C PRO A 36 13.90 -17.93 -11.41
N PRO A 37 13.61 -17.58 -10.14
CA PRO A 37 14.60 -17.54 -9.08
C PRO A 37 15.34 -18.87 -8.84
N LEU A 38 14.69 -19.99 -9.17
CA LEU A 38 15.28 -21.30 -9.04
C LEU A 38 16.38 -21.54 -10.10
N VAL A 39 16.16 -21.08 -11.33
CA VAL A 39 17.17 -21.11 -12.41
C VAL A 39 18.34 -20.18 -12.10
N ALA A 40 18.05 -18.98 -11.59
CA ALA A 40 19.10 -18.04 -11.17
C ALA A 40 20.05 -18.65 -10.12
N LYS A 41 19.55 -19.54 -9.26
CA LYS A 41 20.37 -20.23 -8.25
C LYS A 41 21.23 -21.32 -8.86
N SER A 42 20.71 -22.09 -9.82
CA SER A 42 21.48 -23.15 -10.48
C SER A 42 22.56 -22.62 -11.42
N LEU A 43 22.42 -21.39 -11.91
CA LEU A 43 23.44 -20.72 -12.74
C LEU A 43 24.55 -20.06 -11.92
N LYS A 44 24.42 -19.95 -10.60
CA LYS A 44 25.48 -19.40 -9.77
C LYS A 44 26.66 -20.39 -9.75
N PRO A 45 27.89 -19.95 -9.99
CA PRO A 45 29.05 -20.80 -9.81
C PRO A 45 29.13 -21.24 -8.34
N ASP A 46 29.36 -22.53 -8.10
CA ASP A 46 29.57 -23.05 -6.76
C ASP A 46 30.82 -22.41 -6.17
N ALA A 47 30.66 -21.69 -5.05
CA ALA A 47 31.75 -21.02 -4.33
C ALA A 47 32.86 -21.98 -3.84
N SER A 48 32.61 -23.29 -3.84
CA SER A 48 33.60 -24.34 -3.53
C SER A 48 34.62 -24.58 -4.65
N SER A 49 34.34 -24.14 -5.89
CA SER A 49 35.29 -24.25 -7.01
C SER A 49 36.34 -23.12 -7.06
N THR A 50 36.15 -22.06 -6.27
CA THR A 50 37.02 -20.87 -6.26
C THR A 50 38.06 -20.86 -5.12
N SER A 51 38.06 -21.85 -4.22
CA SER A 51 38.99 -21.91 -3.07
C SER A 51 39.99 -23.06 -3.10
N ALA A 52 40.09 -23.82 -4.19
CA ALA A 52 41.04 -24.92 -4.32
C ALA A 52 41.71 -24.92 -5.71
N SER A 53 42.54 -23.92 -5.99
CA SER A 53 43.50 -23.97 -7.10
C SER A 53 44.60 -22.92 -6.89
N ALA A 54 45.34 -23.10 -5.80
CA ALA A 54 46.67 -22.53 -5.61
C ALA A 54 47.71 -23.67 -5.57
N SER A 55 47.73 -24.53 -6.60
CA SER A 55 48.91 -25.34 -6.95
C SER A 55 48.70 -26.10 -8.27
N SER A 56 49.69 -25.93 -9.16
CA SER A 56 49.98 -26.73 -10.37
C SER A 56 49.39 -26.23 -11.71
N PRO A 57 50.26 -25.94 -12.71
CA PRO A 57 49.87 -25.64 -14.09
C PRO A 57 49.91 -26.94 -14.92
N SER A 58 48.77 -27.59 -15.10
CA SER A 58 48.63 -28.66 -16.09
C SER A 58 47.17 -28.79 -16.51
N ASP A 59 46.91 -28.33 -17.74
CA ASP A 59 45.86 -28.69 -18.69
C ASP A 59 44.41 -28.99 -18.25
N GLN A 60 43.51 -28.12 -18.77
CA GLN A 60 42.12 -28.42 -19.16
C GLN A 60 41.11 -28.86 -18.10
N GLN A 61 40.89 -28.05 -17.07
CA GLN A 61 39.62 -28.08 -16.34
C GLN A 61 38.72 -26.93 -16.82
N SER A 62 38.17 -27.08 -18.03
CA SER A 62 37.15 -26.17 -18.52
C SER A 62 35.94 -26.24 -17.57
N SER A 63 35.48 -25.07 -17.13
CA SER A 63 34.22 -24.90 -16.40
C SER A 63 33.11 -25.70 -17.10
N ARG A 64 32.54 -26.71 -16.43
CA ARG A 64 31.44 -27.49 -17.02
C ARG A 64 30.29 -26.53 -17.41
N PRO A 65 29.73 -26.64 -18.63
CA PRO A 65 28.66 -25.74 -19.06
C PRO A 65 27.43 -25.92 -18.16
N VAL A 66 26.98 -24.83 -17.55
CA VAL A 66 25.82 -24.82 -16.62
C VAL A 66 24.48 -24.75 -17.36
N ALA A 67 24.48 -24.27 -18.61
CA ALA A 67 23.31 -24.18 -19.46
C ALA A 67 23.72 -24.11 -20.94
N LYS A 68 22.80 -24.51 -21.83
CA LYS A 68 22.91 -24.44 -23.28
C LYS A 68 21.74 -23.62 -23.82
N VAL A 69 22.04 -22.60 -24.61
CA VAL A 69 21.01 -21.83 -25.36
C VAL A 69 20.94 -22.40 -26.77
N VAL A 70 19.74 -22.72 -27.23
CA VAL A 70 19.46 -23.26 -28.56
C VAL A 70 18.61 -22.25 -29.32
N LEU A 71 19.05 -21.91 -30.53
CA LEU A 71 18.34 -21.08 -31.48
C LEU A 71 17.83 -21.98 -32.61
N SER A 72 16.52 -22.14 -32.68
CA SER A 72 15.86 -22.87 -33.76
C SER A 72 15.28 -21.88 -34.77
N ILE A 73 15.67 -22.04 -36.03
CA ILE A 73 15.21 -21.22 -37.14
C ILE A 73 14.54 -22.17 -38.13
N ASP A 74 13.25 -21.94 -38.42
CA ASP A 74 12.54 -22.66 -39.47
C ASP A 74 12.62 -21.83 -40.78
N PRO A 75 13.43 -22.25 -41.76
CA PRO A 75 13.64 -21.49 -42.98
C PRO A 75 12.41 -21.46 -43.91
N LEU A 76 11.42 -22.34 -43.71
CA LEU A 76 10.23 -22.43 -44.56
C LEU A 76 9.08 -21.54 -44.08
N ASN A 77 9.21 -20.95 -42.88
CA ASN A 77 8.11 -20.29 -42.18
C ASN A 77 8.39 -18.79 -42.00
N SER A 78 9.01 -18.13 -42.98
CA SER A 78 9.64 -16.81 -42.85
C SER A 78 8.70 -15.60 -42.93
N ASN A 79 7.38 -15.80 -43.05
CA ASN A 79 6.45 -14.75 -43.50
C ASN A 79 5.31 -14.37 -42.53
N ASP A 80 5.34 -14.82 -41.28
CA ASP A 80 4.33 -14.43 -40.28
C ASP A 80 4.99 -13.93 -39.00
N ASP A 81 4.29 -13.14 -38.19
CA ASP A 81 4.77 -12.66 -36.88
C ASP A 81 5.09 -13.82 -35.89
N SER A 82 4.70 -15.05 -36.24
CA SER A 82 5.05 -16.33 -35.59
C SER A 82 6.37 -16.97 -36.06
N SER A 83 7.02 -16.40 -37.08
CA SER A 83 8.32 -16.86 -37.63
C SER A 83 9.53 -16.51 -36.78
N SER A 84 9.31 -15.91 -35.61
CA SER A 84 10.40 -15.43 -34.77
C SER A 84 11.32 -16.59 -34.38
N PRO A 85 12.64 -16.39 -34.40
CA PRO A 85 13.61 -17.39 -33.94
C PRO A 85 13.20 -17.93 -32.57
N GLN A 86 13.05 -19.25 -32.47
CA GLN A 86 12.67 -19.89 -31.22
C GLN A 86 13.95 -20.10 -30.40
N PHE A 87 14.07 -19.36 -29.31
CA PHE A 87 15.15 -19.53 -28.35
C PHE A 87 14.68 -20.47 -27.23
N THR A 88 15.44 -21.51 -26.96
CA THR A 88 15.25 -22.37 -25.78
C THR A 88 16.53 -22.46 -24.98
N MET A 89 16.41 -22.77 -23.69
CA MET A 89 17.52 -22.93 -22.78
C MET A 89 17.38 -24.25 -22.04
N GLU A 90 18.41 -25.08 -22.15
CA GLU A 90 18.53 -26.34 -21.45
C GLU A 90 19.52 -26.18 -20.29
N LEU A 91 19.08 -26.47 -19.07
CA LEU A 91 19.91 -26.41 -17.88
C LEU A 91 20.65 -27.74 -17.66
N ALA A 92 21.90 -27.66 -17.25
CA ALA A 92 22.62 -28.83 -16.74
C ALA A 92 21.87 -29.35 -15.49
N ALA A 93 21.52 -30.64 -15.50
CA ALA A 93 20.66 -31.22 -14.48
C ALA A 93 21.30 -31.10 -13.08
N THR A 94 20.65 -30.36 -12.18
CA THR A 94 20.94 -30.41 -10.74
C THR A 94 20.08 -31.52 -10.13
N GLU A 95 20.64 -32.36 -9.27
CA GLU A 95 20.07 -33.65 -8.80
C GLU A 95 18.73 -33.57 -8.04
N SER A 96 18.16 -32.38 -7.89
CA SER A 96 16.79 -32.18 -7.42
C SER A 96 15.80 -32.54 -8.53
N GLY A 97 15.30 -33.78 -8.54
CA GLY A 97 14.46 -34.38 -9.58
C GLY A 97 13.12 -33.70 -9.94
N ASN A 98 12.84 -32.48 -9.48
CA ASN A 98 11.61 -31.73 -9.79
C ASN A 98 11.85 -30.39 -10.50
N MET A 99 13.08 -30.15 -10.99
CA MET A 99 13.43 -28.95 -11.78
C MET A 99 13.10 -29.17 -13.27
N PRO A 100 12.35 -28.25 -13.92
CA PRO A 100 12.26 -28.25 -15.38
C PRO A 100 13.64 -28.10 -16.02
N LYS A 101 13.98 -28.98 -16.96
CA LYS A 101 15.28 -28.96 -17.64
C LYS A 101 15.33 -27.97 -18.81
N CYS A 102 14.20 -27.80 -19.49
CA CYS A 102 14.08 -26.94 -20.66
C CYS A 102 13.16 -25.75 -20.40
N TYR A 103 13.58 -24.58 -20.87
CA TYR A 103 12.86 -23.32 -20.80
C TYR A 103 12.78 -22.68 -22.18
N SER A 104 11.67 -22.05 -22.52
CA SER A 104 11.57 -21.16 -23.68
C SER A 104 12.02 -19.76 -23.30
N LEU A 105 12.69 -19.06 -24.22
CA LEU A 105 13.13 -17.68 -24.07
C LEU A 105 12.33 -16.80 -25.04
N ASP A 106 11.42 -15.99 -24.50
CA ASP A 106 10.61 -15.08 -25.30
C ASP A 106 11.36 -13.75 -25.46
N MET A 107 11.67 -13.37 -26.69
CA MET A 107 12.31 -12.08 -26.97
C MET A 107 11.29 -10.94 -26.90
N SER A 108 11.56 -9.94 -26.06
CA SER A 108 10.77 -8.70 -26.01
C SER A 108 11.08 -7.83 -27.23
N LYS A 109 10.04 -7.46 -27.99
CA LYS A 109 10.17 -6.53 -29.14
C LYS A 109 10.22 -5.06 -28.67
N ASP A 110 9.52 -4.73 -27.58
CA ASP A 110 9.41 -3.36 -27.08
C ASP A 110 10.04 -3.23 -25.68
N PHE A 111 11.19 -2.57 -25.58
CA PHE A 111 11.79 -2.21 -24.29
C PHE A 111 12.56 -0.89 -24.35
N ILE A 112 12.64 -0.21 -23.21
CA ILE A 112 13.36 1.07 -23.06
C ILE A 112 14.87 0.81 -23.21
N PRO A 113 15.62 1.62 -23.98
CA PRO A 113 17.07 1.49 -24.07
C PRO A 113 17.73 1.48 -22.69
N MET A 114 18.54 0.45 -22.41
CA MET A 114 19.20 0.23 -21.12
C MET A 114 20.70 0.04 -21.32
N SER A 115 21.49 0.49 -20.34
CA SER A 115 22.94 0.27 -20.27
C SER A 115 23.29 -0.41 -18.95
N VAL A 116 24.32 -1.25 -18.98
CA VAL A 116 24.82 -1.99 -17.81
C VAL A 116 26.01 -1.24 -17.24
N PHE A 117 26.00 -1.04 -15.92
CA PHE A 117 27.10 -0.47 -15.17
C PHE A 117 27.62 -1.50 -14.18
N SER A 118 28.93 -1.49 -13.95
CA SER A 118 29.59 -2.27 -12.91
C SER A 118 30.30 -1.33 -11.94
N GLU A 119 30.26 -1.69 -10.67
CA GLU A 119 30.97 -1.01 -9.59
C GLU A 119 31.93 -2.01 -8.96
N LEU A 120 33.23 -1.67 -8.95
CA LEU A 120 34.22 -2.44 -8.22
C LEU A 120 34.21 -2.03 -6.75
N SER A 121 34.65 -2.93 -5.87
CA SER A 121 34.75 -2.69 -4.42
C SER A 121 35.59 -1.46 -4.02
N GLN A 122 36.43 -0.97 -4.93
CA GLN A 122 37.23 0.25 -4.78
C GLN A 122 36.47 1.54 -5.15
N GLY A 123 35.16 1.46 -5.45
CA GLY A 123 34.33 2.60 -5.86
C GLY A 123 34.55 3.06 -7.31
N LYS A 124 35.23 2.24 -8.13
CA LYS A 124 35.43 2.53 -9.56
C LYS A 124 34.20 2.09 -10.34
N LEU A 125 33.61 3.03 -11.09
CA LEU A 125 32.44 2.81 -11.95
C LEU A 125 32.86 2.61 -13.41
N SER A 126 32.25 1.63 -14.08
CA SER A 126 32.44 1.35 -15.51
C SER A 126 31.13 1.04 -16.22
N VAL A 127 31.01 1.47 -17.48
CA VAL A 127 29.94 1.09 -18.40
C VAL A 127 30.33 -0.21 -19.09
N GLU A 128 29.54 -1.26 -18.94
CA GLU A 128 29.81 -2.61 -19.48
C GLU A 128 29.19 -2.86 -20.85
N GLY A 129 28.15 -2.09 -21.22
CA GLY A 129 27.52 -2.21 -22.54
C GLY A 129 26.06 -1.76 -22.57
N LYS A 130 25.46 -1.89 -23.77
CA LYS A 130 24.06 -1.59 -24.06
C LYS A 130 23.27 -2.90 -24.22
N ILE A 131 22.04 -2.91 -23.71
CA ILE A 131 21.17 -4.07 -23.79
C ILE A 131 20.53 -4.12 -25.17
N LEU A 132 20.87 -5.15 -25.95
CA LEU A 132 20.39 -5.34 -27.33
C LEU A 132 19.13 -6.20 -27.39
N ASN A 133 19.14 -7.33 -26.68
CA ASN A 133 18.03 -8.26 -26.64
C ASN A 133 17.61 -8.48 -25.19
N LYS A 134 16.30 -8.44 -24.96
CA LYS A 134 15.68 -8.76 -23.67
C LYS A 134 14.86 -10.04 -23.81
N PHE A 135 15.13 -11.02 -22.95
CA PHE A 135 14.48 -12.32 -22.93
C PHE A 135 13.70 -12.53 -21.64
N ASP A 136 12.47 -13.02 -21.76
CA ASP A 136 11.69 -13.54 -20.64
C ASP A 136 11.67 -15.07 -20.70
N MET A 137 12.27 -15.71 -19.70
CA MET A 137 12.33 -17.16 -19.61
C MET A 137 11.03 -17.72 -19.03
N LYS A 138 10.48 -18.74 -19.69
CA LYS A 138 9.30 -19.49 -19.27
C LYS A 138 9.57 -20.99 -19.27
N PRO A 139 8.97 -21.77 -18.35
CA PRO A 139 9.08 -23.22 -18.40
C PRO A 139 8.57 -23.74 -19.75
N HIS A 140 9.31 -24.63 -20.38
CA HIS A 140 8.89 -25.24 -21.65
C HIS A 140 7.68 -26.15 -21.43
N ASN A 141 6.81 -26.27 -22.44
CA ASN A 141 5.51 -26.96 -22.32
C ASN A 141 5.63 -28.41 -21.80
N GLU A 142 6.67 -29.13 -22.22
CA GLU A 142 6.92 -30.51 -21.81
C GLU A 142 7.11 -30.70 -20.30
N ASN A 143 7.54 -29.66 -19.56
CA ASN A 143 7.84 -29.74 -18.13
C ASN A 143 6.88 -28.91 -17.26
N LEU A 144 5.73 -28.52 -17.79
CA LEU A 144 4.81 -27.60 -17.12
C LEU A 144 4.17 -28.20 -15.84
N GLU A 145 3.88 -29.51 -15.84
CA GLU A 145 3.27 -30.17 -14.68
C GLU A 145 4.22 -30.20 -13.46
N ASN A 146 5.49 -30.53 -13.69
CA ASN A 146 6.53 -30.56 -12.66
C ASN A 146 6.77 -29.16 -12.08
N TYR A 147 6.80 -28.13 -12.94
CA TYR A 147 6.87 -26.74 -12.50
C TYR A 147 5.64 -26.34 -11.66
N GLY A 148 4.45 -26.82 -12.03
CA GLY A 148 3.23 -26.62 -11.25
C GLY A 148 3.30 -27.23 -9.84
N LYS A 149 3.81 -28.46 -9.73
CA LYS A 149 4.06 -29.14 -8.44
C LYS A 149 5.03 -28.33 -7.58
N LEU A 150 6.15 -27.90 -8.15
CA LEU A 150 7.14 -27.05 -7.49
C LEU A 150 6.53 -25.72 -6.99
N CYS A 151 5.68 -25.08 -7.80
CA CYS A 151 5.00 -23.85 -7.39
C CYS A 151 4.05 -24.09 -6.20
N ARG A 152 3.29 -25.18 -6.20
CA ARG A 152 2.41 -25.57 -5.08
C ARG A 152 3.19 -25.89 -3.81
N GLU A 153 4.29 -26.63 -3.93
CA GLU A 153 5.17 -26.95 -2.79
C GLU A 153 5.76 -25.68 -2.18
N ARG A 154 6.22 -24.74 -3.02
CA ARG A 154 6.71 -23.44 -2.56
C ARG A 154 5.63 -22.68 -1.79
N THR A 155 4.43 -22.60 -2.35
CA THR A 155 3.29 -21.98 -1.67
C THR A 155 3.03 -22.67 -0.34
N LYS A 156 2.93 -24.00 -0.30
CA LYS A 156 2.73 -24.78 0.93
C LYS A 156 3.83 -24.55 1.97
N LYS A 157 5.09 -24.45 1.55
CA LYS A 157 6.26 -24.27 2.44
C LYS A 157 6.30 -22.89 3.09
N TYR A 158 5.97 -21.83 2.35
CA TYR A 158 6.07 -20.45 2.83
C TYR A 158 4.75 -19.84 3.28
N MET A 159 3.61 -20.46 2.97
CA MET A 159 2.33 -20.11 3.58
C MET A 159 2.35 -20.58 5.03
N LYS A 160 2.69 -19.68 5.95
CA LYS A 160 2.40 -19.87 7.37
C LYS A 160 0.87 -19.95 7.51
N ASN A 161 0.39 -21.11 7.97
CA ASN A 161 -0.99 -21.23 8.41
C ASN A 161 -1.19 -20.30 9.60
N ARG A 162 -1.81 -19.14 9.38
CA ARG A 162 -2.35 -18.35 10.50
C ARG A 162 -3.26 -19.29 11.28
N LYS A 163 -2.89 -19.58 12.53
CA LYS A 163 -3.73 -20.41 13.39
C LYS A 163 -4.87 -19.51 13.86
N ILE A 164 -6.08 -19.81 13.41
CA ILE A 164 -7.29 -19.29 14.04
C ILE A 164 -7.42 -20.10 15.34
N GLN A 165 -7.15 -19.45 16.47
CA GLN A 165 -7.46 -20.02 17.77
C GLN A 165 -8.86 -19.56 18.14
N VAL A 166 -9.78 -20.53 18.29
CA VAL A 166 -11.09 -20.26 18.88
C VAL A 166 -10.87 -20.05 20.37
N ILE A 167 -11.36 -18.92 20.88
CA ILE A 167 -11.28 -18.61 22.31
C ILE A 167 -12.35 -19.47 23.00
N ASP A 168 -11.92 -20.43 23.81
CA ASP A 168 -12.79 -21.43 24.47
C ASP A 168 -13.71 -20.81 25.55
N ASN A 169 -13.43 -19.56 25.94
CA ASN A 169 -14.16 -18.84 26.98
C ASN A 169 -14.83 -17.56 26.43
N ASP A 170 -15.68 -17.72 25.40
CA ASP A 170 -16.33 -16.64 24.66
C ASP A 170 -17.46 -15.91 25.42
N ASN A 171 -17.55 -16.09 26.75
CA ASN A 171 -18.56 -15.45 27.60
C ASN A 171 -18.70 -13.98 27.21
N GLY A 172 -19.83 -13.64 26.56
CA GLY A 172 -20.06 -12.37 25.87
C GLY A 172 -19.95 -11.12 26.74
N ALA A 173 -19.64 -11.26 28.03
CA ALA A 173 -19.17 -10.21 28.91
C ALA A 173 -17.79 -9.64 28.54
N HIS A 174 -16.84 -10.46 28.05
CA HIS A 174 -15.48 -10.01 27.68
C HIS A 174 -15.39 -9.47 26.24
N MET A 175 -16.34 -9.84 25.38
CA MET A 175 -16.38 -9.44 23.97
C MET A 175 -17.27 -8.23 23.70
N ARG A 176 -17.98 -7.72 24.73
CA ARG A 176 -18.72 -6.46 24.64
C ARG A 176 -17.77 -5.30 24.88
N PRO A 177 -17.71 -4.29 24.01
CA PRO A 177 -17.01 -3.06 24.34
C PRO A 177 -17.66 -2.47 25.60
N MET A 178 -16.88 -2.37 26.68
CA MET A 178 -17.34 -1.76 27.93
C MET A 178 -17.79 -0.33 27.62
N PRO A 179 -19.06 0.04 27.89
CA PRO A 179 -19.53 1.40 27.70
C PRO A 179 -18.71 2.35 28.60
N GLY A 180 -17.89 3.20 27.98
CA GLY A 180 -17.10 4.23 28.67
C GLY A 180 -15.56 4.11 28.56
N MET A 181 -15.02 3.14 27.83
CA MET A 181 -13.55 2.94 27.72
C MET A 181 -12.94 3.30 26.36
N ILE A 182 -13.58 4.21 25.61
CA ILE A 182 -12.92 4.93 24.52
C ILE A 182 -12.12 6.06 25.17
N GLY A 183 -10.86 5.81 25.54
CA GLY A 183 -9.96 6.89 25.96
C GLY A 183 -8.75 6.56 26.84
N PHE A 184 -8.64 5.36 27.43
CA PHE A 184 -7.60 5.13 28.45
C PHE A 184 -6.67 3.96 28.14
N ILE A 185 -5.74 4.17 27.22
CA ILE A 185 -4.37 3.64 27.37
C ILE A 185 -3.39 4.74 26.95
N ALA A 186 -3.25 5.75 27.82
CA ALA A 186 -1.99 6.46 27.99
C ALA A 186 -1.49 6.07 29.40
N PRO A 187 -0.25 5.61 29.57
CA PRO A 187 0.24 5.15 30.87
C PRO A 187 0.58 6.37 31.71
N GLY A 188 -0.23 6.68 32.71
CA GLY A 188 0.07 7.73 33.68
C GLY A 188 -0.83 7.61 34.90
N PRO A 189 -0.29 7.75 36.12
CA PRO A 189 -1.09 7.69 37.33
C PRO A 189 -1.62 9.09 37.63
N SER A 190 -2.95 9.28 37.64
CA SER A 190 -3.53 10.28 38.54
C SER A 190 -5.02 10.10 38.73
N GLU A 191 -5.33 9.94 40.00
CA GLU A 191 -6.60 10.20 40.64
C GLU A 191 -7.28 11.47 40.11
N LYS A 192 -8.57 11.38 39.80
CA LYS A 192 -9.65 12.07 40.53
C LYS A 192 -10.96 11.97 39.76
N LYS A 193 -11.97 11.49 40.49
CA LYS A 193 -13.39 11.44 40.14
C LYS A 193 -13.84 12.71 39.40
N LYS A 194 -14.41 12.54 38.21
CA LYS A 194 -15.46 13.42 37.68
C LYS A 194 -16.62 12.54 37.22
N MET A 195 -17.82 12.91 37.68
CA MET A 195 -19.07 12.23 37.39
C MET A 195 -19.31 12.24 35.86
N PRO A 196 -19.67 11.11 35.24
CA PRO A 196 -19.95 11.08 33.81
C PRO A 196 -21.31 11.72 33.55
N THR A 197 -21.29 12.89 32.90
CA THR A 197 -22.46 13.47 32.25
C THR A 197 -22.89 12.50 31.16
N LYS A 198 -24.01 11.82 31.43
CA LYS A 198 -24.63 10.80 30.58
C LYS A 198 -25.04 11.46 29.26
N GLY A 199 -24.24 11.25 28.20
CA GLY A 199 -24.64 11.57 26.83
C GLY A 199 -25.75 10.61 26.42
N SER A 200 -27.01 11.05 26.50
CA SER A 200 -28.14 10.32 25.93
C SER A 200 -28.15 10.57 24.43
N ASP A 201 -27.47 9.71 23.68
CA ASP A 201 -27.73 9.50 22.25
C ASP A 201 -29.07 8.73 22.14
N THR A 202 -30.16 9.39 22.54
CA THR A 202 -31.49 8.96 22.18
C THR A 202 -31.71 9.41 20.76
N LYS A 203 -32.00 8.45 19.88
CA LYS A 203 -32.53 8.69 18.54
C LYS A 203 -33.83 9.50 18.70
N ARG A 204 -33.71 10.83 18.68
CA ARG A 204 -34.80 11.78 18.90
C ARG A 204 -35.73 11.73 17.70
N THR A 205 -36.80 10.95 17.80
CA THR A 205 -37.89 10.96 16.81
C THR A 205 -38.51 12.34 16.80
N ARG A 206 -38.59 12.96 15.61
CA ARG A 206 -39.28 14.25 15.43
C ARG A 206 -40.73 14.07 15.84
N ARG A 207 -41.22 14.87 16.79
CA ARG A 207 -42.65 14.93 17.10
C ARG A 207 -43.41 15.57 15.95
N ASP A 208 -44.70 15.27 15.88
CA ASP A 208 -45.59 15.94 14.93
C ASP A 208 -45.59 17.46 15.18
N ARG A 209 -45.69 18.23 14.10
CA ARG A 209 -45.58 19.69 14.16
C ARG A 209 -46.71 20.30 15.01
N GLY A 210 -47.95 19.85 14.85
CA GLY A 210 -49.09 20.40 15.61
C GLY A 210 -48.98 20.13 17.11
N GLU A 211 -48.51 18.95 17.49
CA GLU A 211 -48.26 18.62 18.90
C GLU A 211 -47.14 19.46 19.51
N MET A 212 -46.10 19.75 18.73
CA MET A 212 -44.95 20.53 19.19
C MET A 212 -45.32 22.01 19.40
N GLU A 213 -46.21 22.57 18.58
CA GLU A 213 -46.75 23.92 18.76
C GLU A 213 -47.53 24.03 20.08
N ALA A 214 -48.40 23.06 20.39
CA ALA A 214 -49.15 23.02 21.64
C ALA A 214 -48.24 22.93 22.89
N ILE A 215 -47.18 22.12 22.82
CA ILE A 215 -46.17 22.02 23.89
C ILE A 215 -45.44 23.36 24.05
N MET A 216 -45.13 24.04 22.95
CA MET A 216 -44.42 25.31 22.97
C MET A 216 -45.26 26.39 23.65
N PHE A 217 -46.55 26.52 23.33
CA PHE A 217 -47.44 27.45 24.02
C PHE A 217 -47.50 27.20 25.54
N LYS A 218 -47.61 25.93 25.95
CA LYS A 218 -47.58 25.55 27.37
C LYS A 218 -46.26 25.89 28.07
N LEU A 219 -45.12 25.78 27.38
CA LEU A 219 -43.83 26.19 27.93
C LEU A 219 -43.76 27.71 28.14
N PHE A 220 -44.28 28.49 27.20
CA PHE A 220 -44.31 29.96 27.29
C PHE A 220 -45.32 30.51 28.30
N GLU A 221 -46.35 29.75 28.67
CA GLU A 221 -47.19 30.06 29.85
C GLU A 221 -46.38 30.01 31.15
N ARG A 222 -45.40 29.10 31.25
CA ARG A 222 -44.58 28.94 32.47
C ARG A 222 -43.59 30.08 32.67
N GLN A 223 -43.01 30.59 31.59
CA GLN A 223 -42.17 31.79 31.61
C GLN A 223 -42.17 32.45 30.22
N PRO A 224 -42.16 33.79 30.13
CA PRO A 224 -42.30 34.50 28.87
C PRO A 224 -41.10 34.33 27.92
N ASN A 225 -39.92 34.03 28.48
CA ASN A 225 -38.64 34.03 27.76
C ASN A 225 -37.95 32.67 27.92
N TRP A 226 -37.53 32.07 26.82
CA TRP A 226 -36.85 30.78 26.82
C TRP A 226 -35.58 30.79 25.98
N THR A 227 -34.49 30.19 26.46
CA THR A 227 -33.29 29.99 25.63
C THR A 227 -33.43 28.75 24.75
N LEU A 228 -32.77 28.73 23.58
CA LEU A 228 -32.76 27.58 22.68
C LEU A 228 -32.32 26.29 23.39
N ARG A 229 -31.29 26.40 24.24
CA ARG A 229 -30.74 25.26 24.98
C ARG A 229 -31.76 24.66 25.96
N GLN A 230 -32.52 25.51 26.65
CA GLN A 230 -33.56 25.06 27.57
C GLN A 230 -34.71 24.38 26.81
N LEU A 231 -35.13 24.94 25.67
CA LEU A 231 -36.20 24.32 24.87
C LEU A 231 -35.78 22.96 24.31
N ILE A 232 -34.51 22.79 23.90
CA ILE A 232 -33.97 21.48 23.48
C ILE A 232 -34.03 20.47 24.62
N GLN A 233 -33.73 20.90 25.85
CA GLN A 233 -33.72 20.03 27.02
C GLN A 233 -35.12 19.65 27.50
N GLU A 234 -36.08 20.59 27.48
CA GLU A 234 -37.46 20.34 27.91
C GLU A 234 -38.25 19.51 26.89
N THR A 235 -37.96 19.66 25.60
CA THR A 235 -38.76 19.04 24.52
C THR A 235 -38.12 17.77 23.96
N ASP A 236 -36.83 17.54 24.25
CA ASP A 236 -35.99 16.49 23.68
C ASP A 236 -36.04 16.44 22.14
N GLN A 237 -36.26 17.59 21.48
CA GLN A 237 -36.28 17.70 20.02
C GLN A 237 -34.91 18.10 19.45
N PRO A 238 -34.60 17.72 18.19
CA PRO A 238 -33.38 18.17 17.53
C PRO A 238 -33.41 19.68 17.30
N GLU A 239 -32.25 20.33 17.48
CA GLU A 239 -32.09 21.80 17.42
C GLU A 239 -32.65 22.40 16.13
N GLN A 240 -32.41 21.75 14.99
CA GLN A 240 -32.85 22.25 13.69
C GLN A 240 -34.38 22.30 13.58
N PHE A 241 -35.08 21.27 14.06
CA PHE A 241 -36.55 21.21 14.03
C PHE A 241 -37.16 22.28 14.93
N LEU A 242 -36.55 22.51 16.09
CA LEU A 242 -37.00 23.52 17.04
C LEU A 242 -36.80 24.94 16.50
N LYS A 243 -35.70 25.19 15.77
CA LYS A 243 -35.47 26.46 15.07
C LYS A 243 -36.52 26.74 14.00
N ASP A 244 -36.95 25.72 13.26
CA ASP A 244 -37.99 25.87 12.23
C ASP A 244 -39.33 26.30 12.85
N ILE A 245 -39.72 25.67 13.96
CA ILE A 245 -40.96 26.03 14.71
C ILE A 245 -40.82 27.41 15.38
N LEU A 246 -39.67 27.70 16.00
CA LEU A 246 -39.42 28.99 16.64
C LEU A 246 -39.43 30.15 15.64
N LYS A 247 -39.00 29.93 14.39
CA LYS A 247 -39.07 30.93 13.33
C LYS A 247 -40.50 31.33 12.99
N GLU A 248 -41.45 30.43 13.14
CA GLU A 248 -42.85 30.67 12.82
C GLU A 248 -43.60 31.32 13.98
N LEU A 249 -43.40 30.81 15.20
CA LEU A 249 -44.19 31.20 16.38
C LEU A 249 -43.55 32.29 17.25
N CYS A 250 -42.23 32.43 17.24
CA CYS A 250 -41.48 33.26 18.19
C CYS A 250 -40.69 34.40 17.52
N VAL A 251 -40.31 35.38 18.32
CA VAL A 251 -39.36 36.45 18.03
C VAL A 251 -38.08 36.19 18.84
N TYR A 252 -36.93 36.31 18.19
CA TYR A 252 -35.64 36.19 18.85
C TYR A 252 -35.16 37.54 19.37
N ASN A 253 -34.90 37.60 20.68
CA ASN A 253 -34.38 38.80 21.33
C ASN A 253 -32.86 38.87 21.18
N ASN A 254 -32.38 39.85 20.42
CA ASN A 254 -30.97 40.05 20.13
C ASN A 254 -30.29 41.15 20.98
N LYS A 255 -31.04 41.83 21.87
CA LYS A 255 -30.54 42.97 22.67
C LYS A 255 -31.13 42.99 24.07
N GLY A 256 -30.40 43.58 25.02
CA GLY A 256 -30.85 43.82 26.39
C GLY A 256 -30.67 42.63 27.33
N ALA A 257 -31.30 42.69 28.50
CA ALA A 257 -31.21 41.65 29.54
C ALA A 257 -31.79 40.28 29.10
N SER A 258 -32.68 40.28 28.11
CA SER A 258 -33.26 39.08 27.50
C SER A 258 -32.52 38.64 26.22
N GLN A 259 -31.28 39.08 26.00
CA GLN A 259 -30.51 38.69 24.82
C GLN A 259 -30.32 37.16 24.79
N GLY A 260 -30.60 36.55 23.64
CA GLY A 260 -30.45 35.11 23.45
C GLY A 260 -31.68 34.28 23.79
N THR A 261 -32.80 34.91 24.15
CA THR A 261 -34.08 34.22 24.39
C THR A 261 -35.05 34.37 23.22
N TYR A 262 -35.99 33.44 23.14
CA TYR A 262 -37.17 33.48 22.29
C TYR A 262 -38.36 33.91 23.12
N GLU A 263 -39.24 34.69 22.50
CA GLU A 263 -40.53 35.12 23.04
C GLU A 263 -41.63 34.82 22.00
N LEU A 264 -42.82 34.38 22.41
CA LEU A 264 -43.94 34.23 21.48
C LEU A 264 -44.26 35.57 20.81
N LYS A 265 -44.61 35.53 19.52
CA LYS A 265 -45.13 36.72 18.82
C LYS A 265 -46.34 37.29 19.60
N PRO A 266 -46.49 38.63 19.64
CA PRO A 266 -47.57 39.28 20.38
C PRO A 266 -48.97 38.85 19.91
N GLU A 267 -49.08 38.41 18.65
CA GLU A 267 -50.31 37.87 18.06
C GLU A 267 -50.82 36.61 18.78
N TYR A 268 -49.92 35.78 19.32
CA TYR A 268 -50.26 34.52 20.01
C TYR A 268 -50.35 34.67 21.54
N ARG A 269 -50.06 35.85 22.10
CA ARG A 269 -50.18 36.09 23.55
C ARG A 269 -51.63 36.38 24.01
N LYS A 270 -52.59 36.49 23.09
CA LYS A 270 -53.96 36.99 23.37
C LYS A 270 -55.09 35.96 23.20
N SER A 271 -54.80 34.66 23.14
CA SER A 271 -55.85 33.63 22.96
C SER A 271 -56.09 32.79 24.21
N VAL A 272 -56.06 33.41 25.39
CA VAL A 272 -56.69 32.86 26.59
C VAL A 272 -57.63 33.96 27.09
N GLU A 273 -58.93 33.64 27.06
CA GLU A 273 -60.08 34.39 27.61
C GLU A 273 -60.96 35.15 26.60
N GLU A 274 -61.90 34.41 26.00
CA GLU A 274 -63.31 34.85 25.94
C GLU A 274 -64.18 33.71 26.48
N PRO A 275 -64.84 33.88 27.65
CA PRO A 275 -65.91 32.99 28.10
C PRO A 275 -67.20 33.42 27.41
N THR A 276 -67.80 32.55 26.59
CA THR A 276 -69.14 32.76 26.05
C THR A 276 -70.17 32.45 27.14
N PRO A 277 -71.03 33.41 27.56
CA PRO A 277 -72.21 33.11 28.33
C PRO A 277 -73.39 32.90 27.37
N GLU A 278 -73.92 31.67 27.32
CA GLU A 278 -75.36 31.34 27.25
C GLU A 278 -75.58 29.84 27.45
#